data_AF-A0A1S3H3V7-F1
#
_entry.id   AF-A0A1S3H3V7-F1
#
_cell.length_a   1.000
_cell.length_b   1.000
_cell.length_c   1.000
_cell.angle_alpha   90.00
_cell.angle_beta   90.00
_cell.angle_gamma   90.00
#
_symmetry.space_group_name_H-M   'P 1'
#
loop_
_entity.id
_entity.type
_entity.pdbx_description
1 polymer ?
#
loop_
_entity_poly.entity_id
_entity_poly.type
_entity_poly.pdbx_seq_one_letter_code
_entity_poly.pdbx_strand_id
1 'polypeptide(L)'
;MLRAKCVFFILRNLTMSSKNVFVPRINPVTGESEWIPQNENYDYYQEIARSAYADMLHDTERNKKYELALKKAIDCMHSQGKPANVLDIGTGTGLLSMMAARHRADSITACEVG
;
A
#
# COMPACT_ATOMS: atom_id res chain seq x y z
N MET A 1 57.16 6.30 38.79
CA MET A 1 56.39 5.04 38.72
C MET A 1 55.04 5.34 39.36
N LEU A 2 53.86 5.25 38.75
CA LEU A 2 53.35 4.30 37.75
C LEU A 2 52.27 5.02 36.89
N ARG A 3 52.25 4.75 35.58
CA ARG A 3 51.41 5.41 34.56
C ARG A 3 49.93 5.02 34.67
N ALA A 4 49.07 6.00 34.40
CA ALA A 4 47.63 5.83 34.22
C ALA A 4 47.28 5.23 32.84
N LYS A 5 46.30 4.31 32.88
CA LYS A 5 45.21 4.03 31.91
C LYS A 5 45.49 4.14 30.40
N CYS A 6 45.34 3.03 29.69
CA CYS A 6 44.55 3.04 28.45
C CYS A 6 44.13 1.61 28.08
N VAL A 7 42.87 1.28 28.34
CA VAL A 7 42.21 0.10 27.79
C VAL A 7 42.06 0.38 26.29
N PHE A 8 42.74 -0.41 25.46
CA PHE A 8 42.57 -0.37 24.00
C PHE A 8 41.15 -0.82 23.65
N PHE A 9 40.24 0.13 23.47
CA PHE A 9 38.95 -0.12 22.87
C PHE A 9 39.17 -0.31 21.36
N ILE A 10 38.88 -1.53 20.88
CA ILE A 10 38.88 -1.87 19.46
C ILE A 10 37.72 -1.11 18.80
N LEU A 11 38.01 0.04 18.18
CA LEU A 11 37.10 0.71 17.26
C LEU A 11 37.29 0.09 15.87
N ARG A 12 36.61 -1.04 15.62
CA ARG A 12 36.27 -1.44 14.25
C ARG A 12 35.23 -0.45 13.75
N ASN A 13 35.67 0.55 12.98
CA ASN A 13 34.78 1.32 12.11
C ASN A 13 34.22 0.38 11.03
N LEU A 14 33.12 -0.31 11.34
CA LEU A 14 32.22 -0.83 10.33
C LEU A 14 31.55 0.38 9.68
N THR A 15 32.11 0.87 8.57
CA THR A 15 31.36 1.68 7.64
C THR A 15 30.23 0.79 7.09
N MET A 16 29.06 0.86 7.72
CA MET A 16 27.84 0.34 7.12
C MET A 16 27.62 1.12 5.81
N SER A 17 27.85 0.45 4.68
CA SER A 17 27.38 0.95 3.39
C SER A 17 25.86 1.05 3.48
N SER A 18 25.33 2.27 3.60
CA SER A 18 23.89 2.50 3.55
C SER A 18 23.42 2.14 2.15
N LYS A 19 22.72 1.01 1.99
CA LYS A 19 22.12 0.71 0.68
C LYS A 19 21.01 1.72 0.46
N ASN A 20 21.03 2.36 -0.71
CA ASN A 20 19.96 3.25 -1.12
C ASN A 20 19.05 2.50 -2.11
N VAL A 21 17.75 2.57 -1.90
CA VAL A 21 16.70 2.12 -2.83
C VAL A 21 16.13 3.36 -3.50
N PHE A 22 15.98 3.33 -4.81
CA PHE A 22 15.28 4.39 -5.53
C PHE A 22 13.78 4.18 -5.35
N VAL A 23 13.09 5.16 -4.74
CA VAL A 23 11.64 5.16 -4.65
C VAL A 23 11.07 6.20 -5.62
N PRO A 24 9.98 5.87 -6.34
CA PRO A 24 9.28 6.84 -7.16
C PRO A 24 8.54 7.82 -6.24
N ARG A 25 8.72 9.12 -6.47
CA ARG A 25 8.07 10.21 -5.74
C ARG A 25 7.51 11.21 -6.74
N ILE A 26 6.27 11.64 -6.54
CA ILE A 26 5.69 12.72 -7.35
C ILE A 26 6.18 14.05 -6.77
N ASN A 27 6.76 14.90 -7.61
CA ASN A 27 7.14 16.25 -7.23
C ASN A 27 5.86 17.09 -7.05
N PRO A 28 5.60 17.68 -5.86
CA PRO A 28 4.36 18.39 -5.59
C PRO A 28 4.23 19.74 -6.33
N VAL A 29 5.32 20.24 -6.93
CA VAL A 29 5.36 21.50 -7.68
C VAL A 29 5.21 21.25 -9.18
N THR A 30 5.83 20.18 -9.71
CA THR A 30 5.84 19.91 -11.17
C THR A 30 4.88 18.79 -11.59
N GLY A 31 4.48 17.92 -10.66
CA GLY A 31 3.67 16.72 -10.94
C GLY A 31 4.45 15.59 -11.62
N GLU A 32 5.76 15.75 -11.81
CA GLU A 32 6.61 14.76 -12.46
C GLU A 32 7.04 13.65 -11.50
N SER A 33 7.20 12.44 -12.03
CA SER A 33 7.73 11.30 -11.28
C SER A 33 9.25 11.37 -11.19
N GLU A 34 9.77 11.52 -9.98
CA GLU A 34 11.19 11.57 -9.67
C GLU A 34 11.63 10.28 -8.95
N TRP A 35 12.83 9.80 -9.27
CA TRP A 35 13.46 8.68 -8.55
C TRP A 35 14.42 9.22 -7.51
N ILE A 36 14.02 9.16 -6.24
CA ILE A 36 14.82 9.70 -5.15
C ILE A 36 15.53 8.53 -4.43
N PRO A 37 16.86 8.57 -4.26
CA PRO A 37 17.56 7.58 -3.47
C PRO A 37 17.15 7.74 -2.01
N GLN A 38 16.54 6.70 -1.45
CA GLN A 38 16.17 6.61 -0.05
C GLN A 38 16.94 5.49 0.63
N ASN A 39 17.18 5.62 1.93
CA ASN A 39 17.84 4.56 2.69
C ASN A 39 17.01 3.26 2.62
N GLU A 40 17.67 2.10 2.60
CA GLU A 40 17.03 0.78 2.63
C GLU A 40 16.02 0.59 3.79
N ASN A 41 16.18 1.33 4.88
CA ASN A 41 15.22 1.42 5.99
C ASN A 41 14.16 2.52 5.75
N TYR A 42 13.68 2.68 4.51
CA TYR A 42 12.65 3.67 4.20
C TYR A 42 11.39 3.39 5.02
N ASP A 43 10.87 4.43 5.67
CA ASP A 43 9.81 4.33 6.66
C ASP A 43 8.43 4.17 5.98
N TYR A 44 8.12 2.94 5.56
CA TYR A 44 6.80 2.53 5.08
C TYR A 44 5.66 2.84 6.07
N TYR A 45 5.97 3.04 7.37
CA TYR A 45 4.95 3.40 8.34
C TYR A 45 4.34 4.77 8.04
N GLN A 46 5.10 5.69 7.44
CA GLN A 46 4.56 6.99 7.08
C GLN A 46 3.56 6.91 5.92
N GLU A 47 3.75 5.98 4.99
CA GLU A 47 2.82 5.76 3.89
C GLU A 47 1.56 5.06 4.38
N ILE A 48 1.71 3.98 5.16
CA ILE A 48 0.59 3.27 5.83
C ILE A 48 -0.23 4.22 6.71
N ALA A 49 0.43 5.09 7.48
CA ALA A 49 -0.22 6.08 8.32
C ALA A 49 -0.99 7.13 7.51
N ARG A 50 -0.54 7.43 6.28
CA ARG A 50 -1.19 8.40 5.37
C ARG A 50 -2.29 7.80 4.52
N SER A 51 -2.31 6.48 4.31
CA SER A 51 -3.27 5.84 3.41
C SER A 51 -4.73 5.92 3.88
N ALA A 52 -4.99 6.46 5.08
CA ALA A 52 -6.32 6.64 5.67
C ALA A 52 -7.19 5.37 5.68
N TYR A 53 -6.57 4.18 5.62
CA TYR A 53 -7.27 2.90 5.54
C TYR A 53 -8.17 2.66 6.77
N ALA A 54 -7.77 3.11 7.96
CA ALA A 54 -8.55 2.91 9.19
C ALA A 54 -9.90 3.63 9.14
N ASP A 55 -9.90 4.93 8.83
CA ASP A 55 -11.12 5.73 8.68
C ASP A 55 -12.00 5.16 7.55
N MET A 56 -11.35 4.72 6.47
CA MET A 56 -12.03 4.07 5.37
C MET A 56 -12.74 2.79 5.83
N LEU A 57 -12.07 1.88 6.51
CA LEU A 57 -12.66 0.61 6.94
C LEU A 57 -13.82 0.78 7.92
N HIS A 58 -13.77 1.82 8.77
CA HIS A 58 -14.82 2.10 9.75
C HIS A 58 -16.01 2.89 9.18
N ASP A 59 -15.93 3.43 7.96
CA ASP A 59 -17.04 4.08 7.28
C ASP A 59 -18.09 3.05 6.81
N THR A 60 -18.99 2.73 7.74
CA THR A 60 -20.02 1.70 7.57
C THR A 60 -21.03 2.08 6.47
N GLU A 61 -21.41 3.35 6.37
CA GLU A 61 -22.40 3.78 5.38
C GLU A 61 -21.83 3.73 3.97
N ARG A 62 -20.58 4.16 3.80
CA ARG A 62 -19.89 4.02 2.51
C ARG A 62 -19.75 2.55 2.12
N ASN A 63 -19.32 1.68 3.03
CA ASN A 63 -19.13 0.25 2.77
C ASN A 63 -20.44 -0.44 2.36
N LYS A 64 -21.57 -0.15 3.02
CA LYS A 64 -22.89 -0.66 2.64
C LYS A 64 -23.31 -0.22 1.23
N LYS A 65 -23.07 1.05 0.88
CA LYS A 65 -23.42 1.59 -0.44
C LYS A 65 -22.62 0.92 -1.54
N TYR A 66 -21.31 0.71 -1.34
CA TYR A 66 -20.47 -0.04 -2.27
C TYR A 66 -20.94 -1.49 -2.43
N GLU A 67 -21.20 -2.19 -1.32
CA GLU A 67 -21.65 -3.58 -1.36
C GLU A 67 -22.99 -3.72 -2.11
N LEU A 68 -23.96 -2.84 -1.85
CA LEU A 68 -25.24 -2.82 -2.57
C LEU A 68 -25.06 -2.53 -4.06
N ALA A 69 -24.19 -1.59 -4.42
CA ALA A 69 -23.92 -1.24 -5.81
C ALA A 69 -23.22 -2.38 -6.56
N LEU A 70 -22.22 -3.01 -5.96
CA LEU A 70 -21.52 -4.17 -6.50
C LEU A 70 -22.49 -5.32 -6.76
N LYS A 71 -23.32 -5.66 -5.77
CA LYS A 71 -24.34 -6.69 -5.93
C LYS A 71 -25.25 -6.40 -7.13
N LYS A 72 -25.79 -5.18 -7.22
CA LYS A 72 -26.67 -4.78 -8.33
C LYS A 72 -25.97 -4.88 -9.68
N ALA A 73 -24.71 -4.47 -9.78
CA ALA A 73 -23.95 -4.52 -11.03
C ALA A 73 -23.67 -5.97 -11.46
N ILE A 74 -23.28 -6.84 -10.52
CA ILE A 74 -23.03 -8.26 -10.77
C ILE A 74 -24.32 -8.97 -11.19
N ASP A 75 -25.41 -8.79 -10.43
CA ASP A 75 -26.73 -9.35 -10.75
C ASP A 75 -27.19 -8.91 -12.15
N CYS A 76 -26.96 -7.65 -12.52
CA CYS A 76 -27.30 -7.12 -13.84
C CYS A 76 -26.53 -7.84 -14.95
N MET A 77 -25.21 -8.03 -14.81
CA MET A 77 -24.40 -8.76 -15.79
C MET A 77 -24.87 -10.20 -15.95
N HIS A 78 -25.12 -10.89 -14.84
CA HIS A 78 -25.62 -12.26 -14.84
C HIS A 78 -27.03 -12.36 -15.44
N SER A 79 -27.91 -11.39 -15.19
CA SER A 79 -29.26 -11.36 -15.79
C SER A 79 -29.24 -11.23 -17.31
N GLN A 80 -28.15 -10.68 -17.87
CA GLN A 80 -27.91 -10.60 -19.30
C GLN A 80 -27.20 -11.83 -19.87
N GLY A 81 -26.95 -12.86 -19.06
CA GLY A 81 -26.19 -14.05 -19.44
C GLY A 81 -24.70 -13.79 -19.67
N LYS A 82 -24.15 -12.70 -19.11
CA LYS A 82 -22.74 -12.31 -19.27
C LYS A 82 -21.95 -12.55 -17.98
N PRO A 83 -20.65 -12.88 -18.07
CA PRO A 83 -19.79 -12.94 -16.90
C PRO A 83 -19.59 -11.55 -16.27
N ALA A 84 -19.53 -11.49 -14.95
CA ALA A 84 -19.21 -10.32 -14.15
C ALA A 84 -17.71 -10.31 -13.81
N ASN A 85 -16.90 -9.77 -14.71
CA ASN A 85 -15.46 -9.56 -14.51
C ASN A 85 -15.22 -8.18 -13.87
N VAL A 86 -14.71 -8.15 -12.64
CA VAL A 86 -14.54 -6.93 -11.85
C VAL A 86 -13.09 -6.45 -11.89
N LEU A 87 -12.89 -5.14 -12.05
CA LEU A 87 -11.60 -4.47 -11.89
C LEU A 87 -11.68 -3.51 -10.69
N ASP A 88 -10.89 -3.75 -9.65
CA ASP A 88 -10.82 -2.94 -8.43
C ASP A 88 -9.54 -2.08 -8.45
N ILE A 89 -9.70 -0.77 -8.64
CA ILE A 89 -8.59 0.19 -8.81
C ILE A 89 -8.39 0.94 -7.49
N GLY A 90 -7.17 0.92 -6.97
CA GLY A 90 -6.90 1.44 -5.62
C GLY A 90 -7.52 0.52 -4.57
N THR A 91 -7.27 -0.78 -4.72
CA THR A 91 -7.93 -1.81 -3.91
C THR A 91 -7.60 -1.70 -2.42
N GLY A 92 -6.48 -1.05 -2.07
CA GLY A 92 -5.99 -0.88 -0.71
C GLY A 92 -5.96 -2.22 0.01
N THR A 93 -6.84 -2.36 1.00
CA THR A 93 -6.95 -3.59 1.81
C THR A 93 -7.71 -4.74 1.12
N GLY A 94 -8.22 -4.54 -0.10
CA GLY A 94 -9.00 -5.54 -0.83
C GLY A 94 -10.48 -5.64 -0.43
N LEU A 95 -11.00 -4.68 0.34
CA LEU A 95 -12.37 -4.78 0.90
C LEU A 95 -13.43 -4.91 -0.21
N LEU A 96 -13.37 -4.06 -1.24
CA LEU A 96 -14.35 -4.04 -2.32
C LEU A 96 -14.23 -5.29 -3.21
N SER A 97 -13.01 -5.73 -3.50
CA SER A 97 -12.75 -7.02 -4.14
C SER A 97 -13.39 -8.19 -3.38
N MET A 98 -13.25 -8.25 -2.05
CA MET A 98 -13.90 -9.30 -1.26
C MET A 98 -15.44 -9.20 -1.26
N MET A 99 -16.00 -7.99 -1.29
CA MET A 99 -17.44 -7.80 -1.46
C MET A 99 -17.93 -8.32 -2.81
N ALA A 100 -17.19 -8.03 -3.89
CA ALA A 100 -17.50 -8.55 -5.23
C ALA A 100 -17.44 -10.09 -5.25
N ALA A 101 -16.42 -10.69 -4.61
CA ALA A 101 -16.29 -12.14 -4.49
C ALA A 101 -17.46 -12.78 -3.74
N ARG A 102 -17.90 -12.18 -2.61
CA ARG A 102 -19.09 -12.62 -1.86
C ARG A 102 -20.36 -12.60 -2.70
N HIS A 103 -20.46 -11.65 -3.63
CA HIS A 103 -21.58 -11.56 -4.58
C HIS A 103 -21.36 -12.35 -5.88
N ARG A 104 -20.37 -13.26 -5.90
CA ARG A 104 -20.11 -14.21 -7.00
C ARG A 104 -19.72 -13.55 -8.32
N ALA A 105 -18.93 -12.48 -8.29
CA ALA A 105 -18.19 -12.07 -9.49
C ALA A 105 -17.39 -13.26 -10.06
N ASP A 106 -17.38 -13.40 -11.37
CA ASP A 106 -16.74 -14.54 -12.06
C ASP A 106 -15.21 -14.43 -12.06
N SER A 107 -14.71 -13.20 -12.14
CA SER A 107 -13.29 -12.89 -11.95
C SER A 107 -13.13 -11.50 -11.33
N ILE A 108 -12.04 -11.32 -10.58
CA ILE A 108 -11.72 -10.05 -9.93
C ILE A 108 -10.22 -9.81 -10.13
N THR A 109 -9.90 -8.69 -10.75
CA THR A 109 -8.53 -8.17 -10.86
C THR A 109 -8.46 -6.92 -9.99
N ALA A 110 -7.53 -6.91 -9.06
CA ALA A 110 -7.32 -5.79 -8.15
C ALA A 110 -5.94 -5.19 -8.37
N CYS A 111 -5.83 -3.86 -8.38
CA CYS A 111 -4.55 -3.16 -8.45
C CYS A 111 -4.45 -2.09 -7.36
N GLU A 112 -3.24 -1.93 -6.84
CA GLU A 112 -2.87 -0.90 -5.87
C GLU A 112 -1.53 -0.29 -6.30
N VAL A 113 -1.36 1.01 -6.06
CA VAL A 113 -0.09 1.71 -6.25
C VAL A 113 0.39 2.10 -4.86
N GLY A 114 1.09 1.17 -4.22
CA GLY A 114 1.79 1.36 -2.95
C GLY A 114 3.29 1.37 -3.11
#